data_AF-A0A356LF38-F1
#
_entry.id   AF-A0A356LF38-F1
#
_cell.length_a   1.000
_cell.length_b   1.000
_cell.length_c   1.000
_cell.angle_alpha   90.00
_cell.angle_beta   90.00
_cell.angle_gamma   90.00
#
_symmetry.space_group_name_H-M   'P 1'
#
loop_
_entity.id
_entity.type
_entity.pdbx_description
1 polymer ?
#
loop_
_entity_poly.entity_id
_entity_poly.type
_entity_poly.pdbx_seq_one_letter_code
_entity_poly.pdbx_strand_id
1 'polypeptide(L)' 'TSSRAGPDLGFVREPASAVAQAIVQGIEANAMQVIRGGEVREAMIAQNRTDPLVLDDKFTSLKPKLAEAVKDHFSL' A
#
# COMPACT_ATOMS: atom_id res chain seq x y z
N THR A 1 18.24 -3.65 -5.05
CA THR A 1 16.96 -2.89 -5.04
C THR A 1 17.29 -1.43 -5.25
N SER A 2 16.70 -0.77 -6.23
CA SER A 2 17.06 0.63 -6.58
C SER A 2 16.43 1.68 -5.64
N SER A 3 15.50 1.29 -4.75
CA SER A 3 14.88 2.20 -3.77
C SER A 3 15.40 1.96 -2.35
N ARG A 4 15.52 3.03 -1.57
CA ARG A 4 15.75 3.01 -0.11
C ARG A 4 14.45 3.05 0.70
N ALA A 5 13.30 3.07 0.04
CA ALA A 5 12.02 3.02 0.72
C ALA A 5 11.80 1.63 1.33
N GLY A 6 11.56 1.58 2.64
CA GLY A 6 11.34 0.36 3.41
C GLY A 6 9.98 0.33 4.11
N PRO A 7 9.75 -0.69 4.97
CA PRO A 7 8.48 -0.87 5.68
C PRO A 7 8.03 0.34 6.49
N ASP A 8 8.97 1.11 7.07
CA ASP A 8 8.70 2.33 7.85
C ASP A 8 8.05 3.45 7.00
N LEU A 9 8.22 3.40 5.68
CA LEU A 9 7.58 4.31 4.72
C LEU A 9 6.39 3.65 4.00
N GLY A 10 5.96 2.47 4.44
CA GLY A 10 4.86 1.72 3.86
C GLY A 10 5.23 0.83 2.67
N PHE A 11 6.53 0.65 2.39
CA PHE A 11 6.99 -0.21 1.30
C PHE A 11 7.27 -1.63 1.82
N VAL A 12 6.35 -2.54 1.52
CA VAL A 12 6.51 -3.97 1.76
C VAL A 12 6.30 -4.68 0.43
N ARG A 13 7.31 -5.45 -0.01
CA ARG A 13 7.19 -6.25 -1.22
C ARG A 13 6.37 -7.50 -0.92
N GLU A 14 5.21 -7.61 -1.54
CA GLU A 14 4.43 -8.83 -1.57
C GLU A 14 4.83 -9.68 -2.80
N PRO A 15 5.04 -11.00 -2.66
CA PRO A 15 5.26 -11.88 -3.79
C PRO A 15 4.05 -11.90 -4.74
N ALA A 16 4.29 -11.94 -6.05
CA ALA A 16 3.21 -12.06 -7.04
C ALA A 16 2.32 -13.30 -6.83
N SER A 17 2.90 -14.40 -6.34
CA SER A 17 2.16 -15.61 -5.99
C SER A 17 1.17 -15.40 -4.84
N ALA A 18 1.54 -14.62 -3.82
CA ALA A 18 0.64 -14.29 -2.71
C ALA A 18 -0.54 -13.43 -3.19
N VAL A 19 -0.27 -12.49 -4.11
CA VAL A 19 -1.32 -11.69 -4.75
C VAL A 19 -2.28 -12.57 -5.55
N ALA A 20 -1.75 -13.50 -6.36
CA ALA A 20 -2.56 -14.42 -7.15
C ALA A 20 -3.43 -15.31 -6.25
N GLN A 21 -2.87 -15.84 -5.16
CA GLN A 21 -3.60 -16.65 -4.20
C GLN A 21 -4.75 -15.88 -3.54
N ALA A 22 -4.52 -14.63 -3.11
CA ALA A 22 -5.56 -13.80 -2.52
C ALA A 22 -6.72 -13.51 -3.50
N ILE A 23 -6.41 -13.34 -4.79
CA ILE A 23 -7.43 -13.15 -5.83
C ILE A 23 -8.27 -14.41 -6.01
N VAL A 24 -7.64 -15.59 -6.12
CA VAL A 24 -8.34 -16.88 -6.23
C VAL A 24 -9.29 -17.09 -5.05
N GLN A 25 -8.79 -16.89 -3.83
CA GLN A 25 -9.60 -17.00 -2.61
C GLN A 25 -10.80 -16.05 -2.60
N GLY A 26 -10.61 -14.81 -3.06
CA GLY A 26 -11.69 -13.83 -3.18
C GLY A 26 -12.78 -14.29 -4.16
N ILE A 27 -12.38 -14.82 -5.32
CA ILE A 27 -13.31 -15.36 -6.32
C ILE A 27 -14.10 -16.54 -5.74
N GLU A 28 -13.41 -17.50 -5.11
CA GLU A 28 -14.03 -18.68 -4.50
C GLU A 28 -15.03 -18.30 -3.40
N ALA A 29 -14.74 -17.25 -2.64
CA ALA A 29 -15.63 -16.71 -1.61
C ALA A 29 -16.77 -15.83 -2.15
N ASN A 30 -16.87 -15.62 -3.47
CA ASN A 30 -17.75 -14.62 -4.09
C ASN A 30 -17.58 -13.22 -3.48
N ALA A 31 -16.36 -12.87 -3.08
CA ALA A 31 -16.05 -11.58 -2.49
C ALA A 31 -16.10 -10.48 -3.57
N MET A 32 -16.79 -9.39 -3.25
CA MET A 32 -16.88 -8.22 -4.14
C MET A 32 -15.59 -7.37 -4.14
N GLN A 33 -14.73 -7.54 -3.14
CA GLN A 33 -13.46 -6.80 -2.99
C GLN A 33 -12.40 -7.73 -2.38
N VAL A 34 -11.16 -7.61 -2.87
CA VAL A 34 -9.97 -8.24 -2.29
C VAL A 34 -9.05 -7.13 -1.80
N ILE A 35 -9.05 -6.89 -0.49
CA ILE A 35 -8.19 -5.89 0.14
C ILE A 35 -6.94 -6.59 0.66
N ARG A 36 -5.76 -6.14 0.21
CA ARG A 36 -4.46 -6.71 0.59
C ARG A 36 -3.64 -5.77 1.46
N GLY A 37 -2.75 -6.37 2.26
CA GLY A 37 -1.80 -5.68 3.14
C GLY A 37 -2.33 -5.29 4.51
N GLY A 38 -3.25 -6.11 5.03
CA GLY A 38 -3.66 -6.15 6.43
C GLY A 38 -4.64 -5.05 6.85
N GLU A 39 -5.06 -5.14 8.11
CA GLU A 39 -6.08 -4.29 8.73
C GLU A 39 -5.73 -2.80 8.64
N VAL A 40 -4.44 -2.46 8.69
CA VAL A 40 -3.97 -1.07 8.56
C VAL A 40 -4.32 -0.48 7.18
N ARG A 41 -4.19 -1.28 6.10
CA ARG A 41 -4.54 -0.84 4.74
C ARG A 41 -6.05 -0.67 4.61
N GLU A 42 -6.79 -1.62 5.16
CA GLU A 42 -8.25 -1.62 5.12
C GLU A 42 -8.83 -0.40 5.86
N ALA A 43 -8.34 -0.13 7.07
CA ALA A 43 -8.69 1.04 7.85
C ALA A 43 -8.36 2.34 7.10
N MET A 44 -7.22 2.39 6.41
CA MET A 44 -6.82 3.54 5.60
C MET A 44 -7.75 3.76 4.39
N ILE A 45 -8.19 2.69 3.72
CA ILE A 45 -9.17 2.77 2.62
C ILE A 45 -10.52 3.25 3.14
N ALA A 46 -10.97 2.73 4.29
CA ALA A 46 -12.20 3.19 4.93
C ALA A 46 -12.11 4.68 5.30
N GLN A 47 -11.00 5.11 5.91
CA GLN A 47 -10.74 6.50 6.26
C GLN A 47 -10.72 7.40 5.02
N ASN A 48 -10.10 6.97 3.91
CA ASN A 48 -10.11 7.74 2.67
C ASN A 48 -11.53 7.98 2.12
N ARG A 49 -12.48 7.09 2.41
CA ARG A 49 -13.88 7.23 2.00
C ARG A 49 -14.67 8.15 2.94
N THR A 50 -14.37 8.15 4.23
CA THR A 50 -15.14 8.89 5.24
C THR A 50 -14.57 10.27 5.55
N ASP A 51 -13.24 10.40 5.53
CA ASP A 51 -12.50 11.64 5.82
C ASP A 51 -11.15 11.66 5.07
N PRO A 52 -11.15 12.04 3.79
CA PRO A 52 -9.93 12.07 2.98
C PRO A 52 -8.90 13.12 3.44
N LEU A 53 -9.32 14.20 4.12
CA LEU A 53 -8.41 15.28 4.53
C LEU A 53 -7.39 14.82 5.57
N VAL A 54 -7.80 13.95 6.50
CA VAL A 54 -6.86 13.36 7.48
C VAL A 54 -5.77 12.55 6.77
N LEU A 55 -6.12 11.91 5.66
CA LEU A 55 -5.17 11.15 4.88
C LEU A 55 -4.23 12.06 4.08
N ASP A 56 -4.74 13.15 3.54
CA ASP A 56 -3.94 14.19 2.89
C ASP A 56 -2.92 14.81 3.85
N ASP A 57 -3.31 15.13 5.09
CA ASP A 57 -2.40 15.66 6.12
C ASP A 57 -1.29 14.66 6.44
N LYS A 58 -1.67 13.39 6.65
CA LYS A 58 -0.73 12.29 6.87
C LYS A 58 0.27 12.19 5.72
N PHE A 59 -0.20 12.14 4.47
CA PHE A 59 0.68 11.98 3.31
C PHE A 59 1.52 13.24 3.05
N THR A 60 1.02 14.43 3.36
CA THR A 60 1.78 15.68 3.27
C THR A 60 3.03 15.63 4.15
N SER A 61 2.91 15.10 5.38
CA SER A 61 4.06 14.91 6.27
C SER A 61 5.06 13.84 5.78
N LEU A 62 4.60 12.86 5.01
CA LEU A 62 5.42 11.76 4.50
C LEU A 62 6.13 12.10 3.17
N LYS A 63 5.57 13.00 2.36
CA LYS A 63 6.08 13.35 1.02
C LYS A 63 7.59 13.63 0.97
N PRO A 64 8.19 14.46 1.84
CA PRO A 64 9.63 14.73 1.78
C PRO A 64 10.48 13.49 2.04
N LYS A 65 10.06 12.63 2.98
CA LYS A 65 10.76 11.39 3.32
C LYS A 65 10.70 10.39 2.16
N LEU A 66 9.53 10.31 1.50
CA LEU A 66 9.34 9.47 0.33
C LEU A 66 10.22 9.92 -0.84
N ALA A 67 10.25 11.23 -1.13
CA ALA A 67 11.07 11.79 -2.19
C ALA A 67 12.56 11.41 -2.01
N GLU A 68 13.10 11.57 -0.81
CA GLU A 68 14.48 11.17 -0.51
C GLU A 68 14.74 9.67 -0.61
N ALA A 69 13.76 8.85 -0.18
CA ALA A 69 13.87 7.40 -0.19
C ALA A 69 13.89 6.82 -1.61
N VAL A 70 13.19 7.45 -2.56
CA VAL A 70 13.05 6.96 -3.94
C VAL A 70 13.86 7.75 -4.97
N LYS A 71 14.62 8.79 -4.58
CA LYS A 71 15.29 9.68 -5.56
C LYS A 71 16.23 8.99 -6.55
N ASP A 72 16.79 7.84 -6.18
CA ASP A 72 17.69 7.05 -7.03
C ASP A 72 17.03 5.75 -7.55
N HIS A 73 15.70 5.63 -7.37
CA HIS A 73 14.96 4.46 -7.83
C HIS A 73 14.80 4.46 -9.34
N PHE A 74 15.10 3.32 -9.95
CA PHE A 74 14.81 3.02 -11.34
C PHE A 74 14.29 1.59 -11.45
N SER A 75 13.31 1.37 -12.33
CA SER A 75 12.93 0.03 -12.79
C SER A 75 13.78 -0.36 -13.98
N LEU A 76 14.27 -1.60 -14.01
CA LEU A 76 14.91 -2.20 -15.18
C LEU A 76 13.86 -2.78 -16.12
#